data_AF-A0A1W0WFC7-F1
#
_entry.id   AF-A0A1W0WFC7-F1
#
_cell.length_a   1.000
_cell.length_b   1.000
_cell.length_c   1.000
_cell.angle_alpha   90.00
_cell.angle_beta   90.00
_cell.angle_gamma   90.00
#
_symmetry.space_group_name_H-M   'P 1'
#
loop_
_entity.id
_entity.type
_entity.pdbx_description
1 polymer ?
#
loop_
_entity_poly.entity_id
_entity_poly.type
_entity_poly.pdbx_seq_one_letter_code
_entity_poly.pdbx_strand_id
1 'polypeptide(L)'
;MTSSSTSGSENWDEPDMPPPPPPPNPNPKGKPCNVWNCRRSVRKSCVAASFAALTAKGKSKMGIADEKAVRVVLEADGTEVEDDDYFQCLEDFSTFMFLIDQEEWSPQSSTAMFSEFLNRRTSQDSAIGDTSDATDSAGGPSGDHRAEQLFSQLSTDGAYKQLLPWLLLRPADLEEIVNADPEALYARYSRQVVDEIQEMSSKALNDYSSAQKAVELLNLYDKAARKQV
;
A
#
# COMPACT_ATOMS: atom_id res chain seq x y z
N MET A 1 98.69 6.82 -8.14
CA MET A 1 98.01 7.36 -6.96
C MET A 1 96.79 8.13 -7.49
N THR A 2 95.65 7.45 -7.59
CA THR A 2 94.47 7.64 -6.69
C THR A 2 93.80 8.98 -6.95
N SER A 3 92.51 9.11 -7.28
CA SER A 3 91.40 8.16 -7.39
C SER A 3 90.19 8.95 -7.91
N SER A 4 89.39 8.30 -8.77
CA SER A 4 88.02 8.68 -9.11
C SER A 4 87.12 8.64 -7.86
N SER A 5 86.07 9.45 -7.80
CA SER A 5 84.91 9.16 -6.95
C SER A 5 83.64 9.60 -7.65
N THR A 6 82.85 8.59 -8.01
CA THR A 6 81.58 8.59 -8.72
C THR A 6 80.44 8.46 -7.70
N SER A 7 79.34 9.15 -7.98
CA SER A 7 77.92 8.91 -7.64
C SER A 7 77.51 8.27 -6.30
N GLY A 8 76.45 8.82 -5.72
CA GLY A 8 75.56 8.09 -4.81
C GLY A 8 74.18 8.73 -4.77
N SER A 9 73.40 8.58 -5.83
CA SER A 9 71.94 8.76 -5.78
C SER A 9 71.35 7.48 -5.19
N GLU A 10 70.91 7.55 -3.92
CA GLU A 10 70.28 6.46 -3.19
C GLU A 10 68.99 6.00 -3.90
N ASN A 11 69.09 4.83 -4.53
CA ASN A 11 68.00 4.06 -5.08
C ASN A 11 67.35 3.29 -3.91
N TRP A 12 66.13 3.66 -3.52
CA TRP A 12 65.35 2.86 -2.60
C TRP A 12 64.66 1.76 -3.40
N ASP A 13 65.33 0.62 -3.53
CA ASP A 13 64.76 -0.62 -4.04
C ASP A 13 63.67 -1.11 -3.06
N GLU A 14 62.44 -0.67 -3.30
CA GLU A 14 61.23 -1.19 -2.66
C GLU A 14 60.94 -2.58 -3.26
N PRO A 15 60.93 -3.67 -2.47
CA PRO A 15 60.68 -5.00 -3.01
C PRO A 15 59.25 -5.05 -3.55
N ASP A 16 59.12 -5.43 -4.82
CA ASP A 16 57.88 -5.58 -5.58
C ASP A 16 56.89 -6.49 -4.82
N MET A 17 56.05 -5.88 -3.98
CA MET A 17 54.97 -6.58 -3.30
C MET A 17 53.92 -6.92 -4.36
N PRO A 18 53.53 -8.20 -4.48
CA PRO A 18 52.45 -8.55 -5.39
C PRO A 18 51.21 -7.71 -5.02
N PRO A 19 50.45 -7.22 -6.01
CA PRO A 19 49.23 -6.48 -5.74
C PRO A 19 48.35 -7.30 -4.79
N PRO A 20 47.71 -6.66 -3.79
CA PRO A 20 46.87 -7.36 -2.84
C PRO A 20 45.85 -8.21 -3.62
N PRO A 21 45.63 -9.48 -3.23
CA PRO A 21 44.63 -10.29 -3.89
C PRO A 21 43.29 -9.52 -3.89
N PRO A 22 42.54 -9.56 -5.01
CA PRO A 22 41.22 -8.93 -5.03
C PRO A 22 40.41 -9.47 -3.84
N PRO A 23 39.59 -8.62 -3.18
CA PRO A 23 38.80 -9.06 -2.05
C PRO A 23 38.01 -10.31 -2.46
N PRO A 24 37.94 -11.35 -1.60
CA PRO A 24 37.15 -12.52 -1.91
C PRO A 24 35.73 -12.07 -2.22
N ASN A 25 35.28 -12.34 -3.46
CA ASN A 25 33.93 -12.06 -3.91
C ASN A 25 32.94 -12.63 -2.88
N PRO A 26 32.17 -11.80 -2.16
CA PRO A 26 31.51 -12.24 -0.94
C PRO A 26 30.34 -13.21 -1.18
N ASN A 27 29.98 -13.57 -2.42
CA ASN A 27 28.93 -14.56 -2.61
C ASN A 27 28.96 -15.31 -3.96
N PRO A 28 29.56 -16.51 -4.05
CA PRO A 28 29.24 -17.46 -5.12
C PRO A 28 27.84 -18.10 -4.97
N LYS A 29 27.09 -17.77 -3.89
CA LYS A 29 25.82 -18.42 -3.53
C LYS A 29 24.56 -17.58 -3.78
N GLY A 30 24.71 -16.37 -4.33
CA GLY A 30 23.60 -15.47 -4.62
C GLY A 30 22.97 -14.84 -3.39
N LYS A 31 22.27 -13.73 -3.62
CA LYS A 31 21.65 -12.88 -2.61
C LYS A 31 20.24 -13.36 -2.27
N PRO A 32 19.88 -13.51 -0.98
CA PRO A 32 18.51 -13.84 -0.60
C PRO A 32 17.60 -12.64 -0.88
N CYS A 33 16.46 -12.89 -1.51
CA CYS A 33 15.50 -11.89 -1.95
C CYS A 33 14.08 -12.34 -1.62
N ASN A 34 13.19 -11.37 -1.40
CA ASN A 34 11.76 -11.61 -1.24
C ASN A 34 11.01 -11.07 -2.47
N VAL A 35 10.02 -11.80 -2.95
CA VAL A 35 9.18 -11.43 -4.09
C VAL A 35 7.72 -11.48 -3.69
N TRP A 36 7.00 -10.40 -3.96
CA TRP A 36 5.57 -10.23 -3.71
C TRP A 36 4.81 -10.07 -5.03
N ASN A 37 3.54 -10.46 -5.04
CA ASN A 37 2.63 -10.04 -6.12
C ASN A 37 2.18 -8.58 -5.92
N CYS A 38 1.64 -7.96 -6.98
CA CYS A 38 1.11 -6.59 -6.95
C CYS A 38 0.14 -6.33 -5.78
N ARG A 39 -0.66 -7.32 -5.40
CA ARG A 39 -1.67 -7.25 -4.32
C ARG A 39 -1.12 -7.56 -2.94
N ARG A 40 0.18 -7.80 -2.81
CA ARG A 40 0.84 -8.09 -1.53
C ARG A 40 0.28 -9.29 -0.75
N SER A 41 -0.45 -10.19 -1.41
CA SER A 41 -1.13 -11.33 -0.80
C SER A 41 -0.27 -12.61 -0.81
N VAL A 42 0.69 -12.70 -1.72
CA VAL A 42 1.58 -13.86 -1.86
C VAL A 42 3.02 -13.39 -1.77
N ARG A 43 3.74 -13.87 -0.75
CA ARG A 43 5.18 -13.66 -0.55
C ARG A 43 5.95 -14.95 -0.81
N LYS A 44 6.99 -14.88 -1.64
CA LYS A 44 7.92 -15.98 -1.90
C LYS A 44 9.35 -15.50 -1.69
N SER A 45 10.19 -16.33 -1.09
CA SER A 45 11.62 -16.04 -0.96
C SER A 45 12.42 -16.85 -1.97
N CYS A 46 13.43 -16.24 -2.57
CA CYS A 46 14.34 -16.87 -3.52
C CYS A 46 15.77 -16.38 -3.28
N VAL A 47 16.74 -17.11 -3.82
CA VAL A 47 18.15 -16.71 -3.79
C VAL A 47 18.58 -16.49 -5.22
N ALA A 48 19.06 -15.30 -5.54
CA ALA A 48 19.40 -14.86 -6.88
C ALA A 48 20.80 -14.24 -6.91
N ALA A 49 21.64 -14.69 -7.83
CA ALA A 49 22.97 -14.11 -8.03
C ALA A 49 22.96 -12.90 -8.96
N SER A 50 21.90 -12.75 -9.75
CA SER A 50 21.71 -11.63 -10.67
C SER A 50 20.23 -11.26 -10.81
N PHE A 51 19.94 -10.09 -11.35
CA PHE A 51 18.60 -9.62 -11.67
C PHE A 51 17.86 -10.56 -12.62
N ALA A 52 18.54 -11.09 -13.63
CA ALA A 52 17.97 -12.10 -14.54
C ALA A 52 17.59 -13.40 -13.79
N ALA A 53 18.45 -13.85 -12.86
CA ALA A 53 18.17 -15.01 -12.03
C ALA A 53 17.03 -14.77 -11.04
N LEU A 54 16.92 -13.54 -10.49
CA LEU A 54 15.80 -13.12 -9.65
C LEU A 54 14.49 -13.20 -10.42
N THR A 55 14.46 -12.63 -11.62
CA THR A 55 13.27 -12.59 -12.48
C THR A 55 12.81 -13.99 -12.85
N ALA A 56 13.72 -14.85 -13.32
CA ALA A 56 13.38 -16.23 -13.69
C ALA A 56 12.90 -17.06 -12.49
N LYS A 57 13.64 -17.03 -11.36
CA LYS A 57 13.25 -17.76 -10.14
C LYS A 57 11.98 -17.21 -9.51
N GLY A 58 11.79 -15.90 -9.56
CA GLY A 58 10.62 -15.20 -9.08
C GLY A 58 9.37 -15.62 -9.87
N LYS A 59 9.43 -15.55 -11.21
CA LYS A 59 8.32 -15.98 -12.09
C LYS A 59 7.92 -17.43 -11.82
N SER A 60 8.91 -18.34 -11.80
CA SER A 60 8.68 -19.75 -11.51
C SER A 60 8.03 -19.99 -10.15
N LYS A 61 8.47 -19.30 -9.09
CA LYS A 61 7.90 -19.43 -7.74
C LYS A 61 6.53 -18.78 -7.59
N MET A 62 6.24 -17.75 -8.36
CA MET A 62 4.96 -17.04 -8.38
C MET A 62 3.93 -17.70 -9.30
N GLY A 63 4.34 -18.69 -10.11
CA GLY A 63 3.46 -19.34 -11.09
C GLY A 63 3.11 -18.43 -12.28
N ILE A 64 3.96 -17.46 -12.58
CA ILE A 64 3.78 -16.56 -13.73
C ILE A 64 4.34 -17.25 -14.97
N ALA A 65 3.59 -17.25 -16.07
CA ALA A 65 4.04 -17.79 -17.34
C ALA A 65 5.27 -17.03 -17.85
N ASP A 66 6.27 -17.75 -18.36
CA ASP A 66 7.53 -17.15 -18.81
C ASP A 66 7.35 -16.14 -19.95
N GLU A 67 6.33 -16.34 -20.80
CA GLU A 67 5.95 -15.46 -21.90
C GLU A 67 5.46 -14.08 -21.45
N LYS A 68 4.96 -13.95 -20.21
CA LYS A 68 4.50 -12.65 -19.71
C LYS A 68 5.67 -11.77 -19.35
N ALA A 69 5.69 -10.55 -19.87
CA ALA A 69 6.59 -9.50 -19.42
C ALA A 69 6.23 -9.12 -17.97
N VAL A 70 7.25 -9.02 -17.12
CA VAL A 70 7.08 -8.67 -15.70
C VAL A 70 8.00 -7.49 -15.43
N ARG A 71 7.41 -6.43 -14.87
CA ARG A 71 8.18 -5.31 -14.31
C ARG A 71 8.50 -5.62 -12.85
N VAL A 72 9.75 -5.37 -12.46
CA VAL A 72 10.23 -5.65 -11.11
C VAL A 72 10.50 -4.33 -10.42
N VAL A 73 9.77 -4.06 -9.35
CA VAL A 73 9.90 -2.83 -8.57
C VAL A 73 10.24 -3.15 -7.12
N LEU A 74 10.79 -2.20 -6.38
CA LEU A 74 10.93 -2.29 -4.94
C LEU A 74 9.57 -2.16 -4.25
N GLU A 75 9.33 -2.99 -3.25
CA GLU A 75 8.07 -2.96 -2.50
C GLU A 75 7.91 -1.67 -1.69
N ALA A 76 9.03 -1.13 -1.18
CA ALA A 76 9.05 0.00 -0.25
C ALA A 76 8.60 1.33 -0.88
N ASP A 77 9.01 1.61 -2.12
CA ASP A 77 8.83 2.92 -2.76
C ASP A 77 8.41 2.85 -4.24
N GLY A 78 8.35 1.65 -4.82
CA GLY A 78 7.97 1.47 -6.22
C GLY A 78 9.07 1.76 -7.21
N THR A 79 10.32 1.94 -6.77
CA THR A 79 11.47 2.14 -7.67
C THR A 79 11.64 0.92 -8.58
N GLU A 80 11.63 1.14 -9.90
CA GLU A 80 11.84 0.08 -10.89
C GLU A 80 13.31 -0.35 -10.92
N VAL A 81 13.53 -1.67 -10.93
CA VAL A 81 14.86 -2.28 -11.00
C VAL A 81 14.99 -2.97 -12.35
N GLU A 82 15.90 -2.48 -13.19
CA GLU A 82 16.07 -2.97 -14.57
C GLU A 82 17.43 -3.64 -14.80
N ASP A 83 18.41 -3.37 -13.92
CA ASP A 83 19.80 -3.77 -14.10
C ASP A 83 20.40 -4.49 -12.88
N ASP A 84 21.51 -5.18 -13.13
CA ASP A 84 22.21 -5.96 -12.11
C ASP A 84 23.00 -5.09 -11.14
N ASP A 85 23.48 -3.93 -11.59
CA ASP A 85 24.31 -3.02 -10.78
C ASP A 85 23.50 -2.47 -9.61
N TYR A 86 22.28 -1.98 -9.89
CA TYR A 86 21.34 -1.56 -8.86
C TYR A 86 20.94 -2.71 -7.94
N PHE A 87 20.64 -3.89 -8.50
CA PHE A 87 20.27 -5.07 -7.72
C PHE A 87 21.34 -5.48 -6.69
N GLN A 88 22.61 -5.39 -7.06
CA GLN A 88 23.73 -5.71 -6.17
C GLN A 88 23.85 -4.70 -5.01
N CYS A 89 23.58 -3.41 -5.26
CA CYS A 89 23.64 -2.35 -4.24
C CYS A 89 22.57 -2.44 -3.15
N LEU A 90 21.47 -3.16 -3.38
CA LEU A 90 20.38 -3.30 -2.41
C LEU A 90 20.81 -4.08 -1.16
N GLU A 91 19.99 -4.14 -0.12
CA GLU A 91 20.27 -4.97 1.06
C GLU A 91 19.88 -6.45 0.82
N ASP A 92 20.47 -7.36 1.59
CA ASP A 92 19.98 -8.74 1.67
C ASP A 92 18.52 -8.77 2.14
N PHE A 93 17.74 -9.74 1.63
CA PHE A 93 16.31 -9.88 1.88
C PHE A 93 15.44 -8.72 1.38
N SER A 94 15.98 -7.85 0.50
CA SER A 94 15.21 -6.83 -0.21
C SER A 94 13.94 -7.42 -0.81
N THR A 95 12.85 -6.66 -0.68
CA THR A 95 11.52 -7.09 -1.12
C THR A 95 11.18 -6.42 -2.44
N PHE A 96 10.99 -7.26 -3.45
CA PHE A 96 10.61 -6.87 -4.79
C PHE A 96 9.14 -7.21 -5.03
N MET A 97 8.48 -6.44 -5.87
CA MET A 97 7.11 -6.67 -6.31
C MET A 97 7.09 -6.90 -7.82
N PHE A 98 6.41 -7.96 -8.24
CA PHE A 98 6.29 -8.33 -9.65
C PHE A 98 4.96 -7.80 -10.18
N LEU A 99 5.03 -6.92 -11.18
CA LEU A 99 3.89 -6.31 -11.83
C LEU A 99 3.72 -6.90 -13.23
N ILE A 100 2.53 -7.40 -13.52
CA ILE A 100 2.20 -8.08 -14.77
C ILE A 100 1.29 -7.19 -15.62
N ASP A 101 1.55 -7.11 -16.93
CA ASP A 101 0.71 -6.38 -17.89
C ASP A 101 0.51 -4.89 -17.50
N GLN A 102 -0.69 -4.51 -17.04
CA GLN A 102 -1.06 -3.14 -16.63
C GLN A 102 -1.08 -2.92 -15.11
N GLU A 103 -0.52 -3.85 -14.34
CA GLU A 103 -0.41 -3.65 -12.89
C GLU A 103 0.61 -2.55 -12.57
N GLU A 104 0.27 -1.71 -11.59
CA GLU A 104 1.09 -0.61 -11.12
C GLU A 104 1.43 -0.81 -9.64
N TRP A 105 2.58 -0.30 -9.21
CA TRP A 105 2.92 -0.27 -7.80
C TRP A 105 2.02 0.74 -7.09
N SER A 106 1.43 0.31 -5.98
CA SER A 106 0.74 1.20 -5.06
C SER A 106 1.42 1.16 -3.68
N PRO A 107 1.52 2.29 -2.96
CA PRO A 107 2.00 2.28 -1.59
C PRO A 107 1.09 1.41 -0.71
N GLN A 108 1.66 0.71 0.29
CA GLN A 108 0.85 0.06 1.32
C GLN A 108 0.14 1.09 2.24
N SER A 109 0.46 2.38 2.10
CA SER A 109 -0.13 3.44 2.91
C SER A 109 -1.66 3.40 2.82
N SER A 110 -2.30 3.53 3.99
CA SER A 110 -3.75 3.75 4.10
C SER A 110 -4.22 4.91 3.20
N THR A 111 -3.33 5.85 2.85
CA THR A 111 -3.57 6.95 1.90
C THR A 111 -3.77 6.50 0.45
N ALA A 112 -3.12 5.42 -0.02
CA ALA A 112 -3.30 4.93 -1.39
C ALA A 112 -4.64 4.20 -1.55
N MET A 113 -4.97 3.30 -0.61
CA MET A 113 -6.31 2.71 -0.49
C MET A 113 -7.40 3.80 -0.35
N PHE A 114 -7.09 4.87 0.40
CA PHE A 114 -7.95 6.05 0.51
C PHE A 114 -8.15 6.78 -0.82
N SER A 115 -7.08 6.98 -1.62
CA SER A 115 -7.19 7.63 -2.93
C SER A 115 -8.12 6.84 -3.84
N GLU A 116 -8.03 5.51 -3.83
CA GLU A 116 -8.93 4.65 -4.58
C GLU A 116 -10.37 4.71 -4.05
N PHE A 117 -10.55 4.71 -2.73
CA PHE A 117 -11.86 4.86 -2.09
C PHE A 117 -12.54 6.18 -2.46
N LEU A 118 -11.81 7.30 -2.43
CA LEU A 118 -12.34 8.61 -2.85
C LEU A 118 -12.62 8.69 -4.35
N ASN A 119 -11.75 8.14 -5.21
CA ASN A 119 -11.99 8.12 -6.65
C ASN A 119 -13.26 7.34 -7.01
N ARG A 120 -13.49 6.19 -6.34
CA ARG A 120 -14.71 5.39 -6.53
C ARG A 120 -15.96 6.15 -6.08
N ARG A 121 -15.87 6.93 -5.00
CA ARG A 121 -16.99 7.73 -4.48
C ARG A 121 -17.35 8.92 -5.36
N THR A 122 -16.34 9.66 -5.85
CA THR A 122 -16.53 10.84 -6.71
C THR A 122 -17.01 10.50 -8.12
N SER A 123 -16.56 9.37 -8.67
CA SER A 123 -17.04 8.85 -9.96
C SER A 123 -18.53 8.50 -9.92
N GLN A 124 -19.07 8.14 -8.75
CA GLN A 124 -20.46 7.76 -8.59
C GLN A 124 -21.37 8.98 -8.31
N ASP A 125 -20.84 10.04 -7.70
CA ASP A 125 -21.58 11.28 -7.39
C ASP A 125 -21.58 12.31 -8.55
N SER A 126 -20.71 12.13 -9.55
CA SER A 126 -20.66 12.99 -10.75
C SER A 126 -21.79 12.70 -11.76
N ALA A 127 -22.71 11.78 -11.44
CA ALA A 127 -23.95 11.55 -12.18
C ALA A 127 -25.13 12.42 -11.67
N ILE A 128 -24.87 13.41 -10.82
CA ILE A 128 -25.86 14.44 -10.43
C ILE A 128 -25.55 15.71 -11.23
N GLY A 129 -25.84 15.63 -12.52
CA GLY A 129 -25.62 16.70 -13.47
C GLY A 129 -26.58 16.64 -14.65
N ASP A 130 -27.82 16.16 -14.45
CA ASP A 130 -28.92 16.52 -15.34
C ASP A 130 -30.27 16.37 -14.64
N THR A 131 -31.06 17.42 -14.68
CA THR A 131 -32.41 17.48 -14.11
C THR A 131 -33.41 16.98 -15.15
N SER A 132 -34.05 15.84 -14.92
CA SER A 132 -35.30 15.49 -15.61
C SER A 132 -36.13 14.53 -14.78
N ASP A 133 -37.11 15.11 -14.08
CA ASP A 133 -38.50 14.67 -13.99
C ASP A 133 -38.86 13.34 -14.69
N ALA A 134 -39.25 12.34 -13.88
CA ALA A 134 -40.27 11.34 -14.22
C ALA A 134 -40.72 10.60 -12.94
N THR A 135 -41.89 11.00 -12.44
CA THR A 135 -43.05 10.17 -12.05
C THR A 135 -42.89 9.01 -11.06
N ASP A 136 -43.80 9.01 -10.10
CA ASP A 136 -44.02 8.01 -9.07
C ASP A 136 -44.19 6.57 -9.59
N SER A 137 -43.56 5.63 -8.90
CA SER A 137 -44.01 4.23 -8.85
C SER A 137 -43.55 3.58 -7.54
N ALA A 138 -44.51 3.55 -6.61
CA ALA A 138 -44.76 2.53 -5.58
C ALA A 138 -43.60 1.64 -5.08
N GLY A 139 -43.19 1.88 -3.82
CA GLY A 139 -42.85 0.87 -2.81
C GLY A 139 -41.78 -0.19 -3.11
N GLY A 140 -40.54 0.04 -2.68
CA GLY A 140 -39.46 -0.97 -2.58
C GLY A 140 -38.10 -0.33 -2.20
N PRO A 141 -37.17 -1.05 -1.54
CA PRO A 141 -36.17 -0.49 -0.62
C PRO A 141 -34.95 0.10 -1.34
N SER A 142 -34.85 1.42 -1.41
CA SER A 142 -33.63 2.07 -1.91
C SER A 142 -32.49 2.12 -0.88
N GLY A 143 -32.76 1.90 0.41
CA GLY A 143 -31.75 1.90 1.48
C GLY A 143 -30.77 0.72 1.38
N ASP A 144 -31.26 -0.46 1.02
CA ASP A 144 -30.45 -1.69 0.97
C ASP A 144 -29.35 -1.60 -0.09
N HIS A 145 -29.65 -1.00 -1.26
CA HIS A 145 -28.68 -0.85 -2.33
C HIS A 145 -27.51 0.06 -1.94
N ARG A 146 -27.76 1.08 -1.12
CA ARG A 146 -26.72 2.02 -0.70
C ARG A 146 -25.81 1.41 0.37
N ALA A 147 -26.39 0.74 1.37
CA ALA A 147 -25.64 -0.02 2.35
C ALA A 147 -24.78 -1.10 1.66
N GLU A 148 -25.35 -1.87 0.73
CA GLU A 148 -24.60 -2.89 -0.02
C GLU A 148 -23.39 -2.33 -0.78
N GLN A 149 -23.54 -1.15 -1.39
CA GLN A 149 -22.44 -0.46 -2.07
C GLN A 149 -21.35 -0.05 -1.08
N LEU A 150 -21.72 0.49 0.09
CA LEU A 150 -20.79 0.85 1.14
C LEU A 150 -20.04 -0.38 1.69
N PHE A 151 -20.74 -1.50 1.90
CA PHE A 151 -20.12 -2.77 2.29
C PHE A 151 -19.14 -3.28 1.23
N SER A 152 -19.49 -3.17 -0.06
CA SER A 152 -18.58 -3.54 -1.15
C SER A 152 -17.33 -2.67 -1.17
N GLN A 153 -17.49 -1.36 -0.96
CA GLN A 153 -16.38 -0.41 -0.88
C GLN A 153 -15.48 -0.68 0.34
N LEU A 154 -16.07 -0.90 1.52
CA LEU A 154 -15.33 -1.14 2.77
C LEU A 154 -14.65 -2.52 2.80
N SER A 155 -15.29 -3.53 2.20
CA SER A 155 -14.74 -4.88 2.13
C SER A 155 -13.59 -5.00 1.12
N THR A 156 -13.46 -4.05 0.19
CA THR A 156 -12.37 -4.03 -0.78
C THR A 156 -11.03 -3.93 -0.03
N ASP A 157 -10.19 -4.96 -0.20
CA ASP A 157 -8.85 -5.08 0.38
C ASP A 157 -8.76 -4.91 1.91
N GLY A 158 -9.89 -5.10 2.62
CA GLY A 158 -9.95 -4.92 4.07
C GLY A 158 -9.89 -3.47 4.53
N ALA A 159 -10.31 -2.52 3.69
CA ALA A 159 -10.34 -1.09 4.01
C ALA A 159 -11.07 -0.77 5.33
N TYR A 160 -12.09 -1.54 5.70
CA TYR A 160 -12.80 -1.41 6.98
C TYR A 160 -11.90 -1.49 8.23
N LYS A 161 -10.72 -2.12 8.13
CA LYS A 161 -9.73 -2.20 9.22
C LYS A 161 -8.96 -0.89 9.44
N GLN A 162 -9.09 0.07 8.53
CA GLN A 162 -8.45 1.38 8.61
C GLN A 162 -9.39 2.39 9.27
N LEU A 163 -8.84 3.42 9.91
CA LEU A 163 -9.63 4.48 10.55
C LEU A 163 -10.17 5.52 9.55
N LEU A 164 -9.44 5.76 8.46
CA LEU A 164 -9.76 6.83 7.50
C LEU A 164 -11.14 6.69 6.83
N PRO A 165 -11.59 5.51 6.38
CA PRO A 165 -12.92 5.38 5.78
C PRO A 165 -14.03 5.85 6.73
N TRP A 166 -13.94 5.49 8.01
CA TRP A 166 -14.93 5.86 9.03
C TRP A 166 -15.01 7.37 9.29
N LEU A 167 -13.88 8.07 9.20
CA LEU A 167 -13.82 9.53 9.35
C LEU A 167 -14.36 10.30 8.13
N LEU A 168 -14.54 9.66 6.99
CA LEU A 168 -15.00 10.31 5.76
C LEU A 168 -16.43 9.96 5.39
N LEU A 169 -16.92 8.84 5.91
CA LEU A 169 -18.33 8.50 5.78
C LEU A 169 -19.15 9.56 6.50
N ARG A 170 -20.24 9.99 5.84
CA ARG A 170 -21.14 10.94 6.47
C ARG A 170 -21.91 10.20 7.56
N PRO A 171 -22.40 10.89 8.60
CA PRO A 171 -23.23 10.26 9.63
C PRO A 171 -24.42 9.47 9.03
N ALA A 172 -25.06 9.99 7.97
CA ALA A 172 -26.13 9.29 7.26
C ALA A 172 -25.68 7.98 6.60
N ASP A 173 -24.49 7.95 5.98
CA ASP A 173 -23.96 6.72 5.38
C ASP A 173 -23.60 5.69 6.48
N LEU A 174 -23.14 6.14 7.65
CA LEU A 174 -22.87 5.27 8.80
C LEU A 174 -24.16 4.67 9.35
N GLU A 175 -25.22 5.47 9.47
CA GLU A 175 -26.55 5.00 9.90
C GLU A 175 -27.12 3.95 8.93
N GLU A 176 -26.94 4.13 7.62
CA GLU A 176 -27.34 3.13 6.63
C GLU A 176 -26.58 1.81 6.79
N ILE A 177 -25.27 1.85 7.09
CA ILE A 177 -24.46 0.65 7.36
C ILE A 177 -24.91 -0.05 8.65
N VAL A 178 -25.19 0.71 9.70
CA VAL A 178 -25.64 0.19 11.01
C VAL A 178 -27.03 -0.45 10.92
N ASN A 179 -27.94 0.17 10.16
CA ASN A 179 -29.32 -0.30 10.02
C ASN A 179 -29.50 -1.37 8.94
N ALA A 180 -28.45 -1.72 8.20
CA ALA A 180 -28.50 -2.75 7.17
C ALA A 180 -28.84 -4.13 7.76
N ASP A 181 -29.64 -4.92 7.05
CA ASP A 181 -29.99 -6.27 7.48
C ASP A 181 -28.75 -7.19 7.45
N PRO A 182 -28.27 -7.71 8.61
CA PRO A 182 -27.10 -8.56 8.65
C PRO A 182 -27.32 -9.89 7.91
N GLU A 183 -28.54 -10.42 7.88
CA GLU A 183 -28.83 -11.70 7.22
C GLU A 183 -28.66 -11.63 5.71
N ALA A 184 -29.09 -10.52 5.09
CA ALA A 184 -28.86 -10.26 3.67
C ALA A 184 -27.36 -10.12 3.34
N LEU A 185 -26.57 -9.54 4.25
CA LEU A 185 -25.13 -9.33 4.06
C LEU A 185 -24.30 -10.59 4.27
N TYR A 186 -24.70 -11.47 5.19
CA TYR A 186 -24.05 -12.78 5.40
C TYR A 186 -24.13 -13.70 4.17
N ALA A 187 -25.07 -13.45 3.25
CA ALA A 187 -25.12 -14.18 1.98
C ALA A 187 -23.94 -13.84 1.06
N ARG A 188 -23.31 -12.66 1.23
CA ARG A 188 -22.26 -12.14 0.34
C ARG A 188 -20.90 -11.96 1.03
N TYR A 189 -20.88 -11.75 2.34
CA TYR A 189 -19.67 -11.50 3.14
C TYR A 189 -19.60 -12.48 4.31
N SER A 190 -18.40 -12.70 4.86
CA SER A 190 -18.26 -13.52 6.06
C SER A 190 -18.88 -12.81 7.27
N ARG A 191 -19.46 -13.59 8.20
CA ARG A 191 -20.07 -13.05 9.44
C ARG A 191 -19.14 -12.09 10.18
N GLN A 192 -17.89 -12.53 10.36
CA GLN A 192 -16.85 -11.71 10.99
C GLN A 192 -16.68 -10.33 10.34
N VAL A 193 -16.67 -10.26 9.00
CA VAL A 193 -16.48 -8.98 8.29
C VAL A 193 -17.70 -8.08 8.48
N VAL A 194 -18.90 -8.64 8.41
CA VAL A 194 -20.14 -7.88 8.59
C VAL A 194 -20.22 -7.32 10.01
N ASP A 195 -19.97 -8.17 11.02
CA ASP A 195 -19.96 -7.79 12.43
C ASP A 195 -18.92 -6.68 12.70
N GLU A 196 -17.69 -6.85 12.20
CA GLU A 196 -16.62 -5.85 12.38
C GLU A 196 -16.98 -4.51 11.70
N ILE A 197 -17.57 -4.54 10.50
CA ILE A 197 -18.01 -3.32 9.79
C ILE A 197 -19.15 -2.62 10.56
N GLN A 198 -20.14 -3.37 11.05
CA GLN A 198 -21.27 -2.81 11.81
C GLN A 198 -20.85 -2.27 13.18
N GLU A 199 -19.92 -2.94 13.86
CA GLU A 199 -19.37 -2.47 15.13
C GLU A 199 -18.58 -1.18 14.94
N MET A 200 -17.70 -1.13 13.95
CA MET A 200 -16.88 0.04 13.65
C MET A 200 -17.71 1.23 13.18
N SER A 201 -18.75 1.01 12.36
CA SER A 201 -19.66 2.07 11.93
C SER A 201 -20.47 2.62 13.11
N SER A 202 -20.96 1.75 14.00
CA SER A 202 -21.67 2.14 15.23
C SER A 202 -20.79 2.97 16.16
N LYS A 203 -19.52 2.53 16.33
CA LYS A 203 -18.54 3.27 17.12
C LYS A 203 -18.26 4.64 16.52
N ALA A 204 -18.01 4.72 15.21
CA ALA A 204 -17.75 5.97 14.53
C ALA A 204 -18.94 6.94 14.64
N LEU A 205 -20.17 6.46 14.45
CA LEU A 205 -21.38 7.26 14.59
C LEU A 205 -21.54 7.82 16.02
N ASN A 206 -21.24 7.01 17.04
CA ASN A 206 -21.23 7.46 18.43
C ASN A 206 -20.15 8.53 18.69
N ASP A 207 -18.95 8.35 18.15
CA ASP A 207 -17.86 9.32 18.26
C ASP A 207 -18.26 10.68 17.61
N TYR A 208 -18.93 10.64 16.45
CA TYR A 208 -19.52 11.83 15.81
C TYR A 208 -20.59 12.50 16.68
N SER A 209 -21.53 11.73 17.22
CA SER A 209 -22.59 12.26 18.10
C SER A 209 -22.01 12.90 19.36
N SER A 210 -20.99 12.29 19.96
CA SER A 210 -20.28 12.82 21.12
C SER A 210 -19.60 14.15 20.81
N ALA A 211 -18.90 14.25 19.67
CA ALA A 211 -18.27 15.49 19.22
C ALA A 211 -19.31 16.61 18.99
N GLN A 212 -20.46 16.30 18.39
CA GLN A 212 -21.53 17.28 18.18
C GLN A 212 -22.09 17.80 19.50
N LYS A 213 -22.36 16.92 20.47
CA LYS A 213 -22.81 17.30 21.82
C LYS A 213 -21.80 18.20 22.52
N ALA A 214 -20.50 17.92 22.40
CA ALA A 214 -19.45 18.75 22.97
C ALA A 214 -19.43 20.16 22.36
N VAL A 215 -19.56 20.27 21.04
CA VAL A 215 -19.64 21.56 20.33
C VAL A 215 -20.88 22.35 20.75
N GLU A 216 -22.03 21.69 20.90
CA GLU A 216 -23.25 22.33 21.38
C GLU A 216 -23.08 22.89 22.81
N LEU A 217 -22.49 22.12 23.71
CA LEU A 217 -22.19 22.57 25.08
C LEU A 217 -21.26 23.78 25.09
N LEU A 218 -20.21 23.79 24.26
CA LEU A 218 -19.30 24.93 24.13
C LEU A 218 -20.03 26.18 23.61
N ASN A 219 -20.91 26.02 22.63
CA ASN A 219 -21.73 27.12 22.11
C ASN A 219 -22.70 27.67 23.16
N LEU A 220 -23.28 26.80 24.01
CA LEU A 220 -24.12 27.23 25.12
C LEU A 220 -23.31 28.02 26.16
N TYR A 221 -22.09 27.58 26.47
CA TYR A 221 -21.19 28.29 27.38
C TYR A 221 -20.78 29.66 26.84
N ASP A 222 -20.40 29.76 25.56
CA ASP A 222 -20.08 31.04 24.91
C ASP A 222 -21.28 32.01 24.96
N LYS A 223 -22.49 31.53 24.66
CA LYS A 223 -23.73 32.32 24.76
C LYS A 223 -24.00 32.80 26.19
N ALA A 224 -23.74 31.97 27.20
CA ALA A 224 -23.94 32.32 28.60
C ALA A 224 -22.89 33.35 29.08
N ALA A 225 -21.62 33.18 28.68
CA ALA A 225 -20.55 34.11 28.99
C ALA A 225 -20.81 35.50 28.40
N ARG A 226 -21.31 35.58 27.16
CA ARG A 226 -21.69 36.84 26.51
C ARG A 226 -22.88 37.56 27.13
N LYS A 227 -23.74 36.87 27.89
CA LYS A 227 -24.91 37.46 28.57
C LYS A 227 -24.59 38.04 29.95
N GLN A 228 -23.39 37.80 30.48
CA GLN A 228 -22.94 38.27 31.80
C GLN A 228 -22.11 39.57 31.70
N VAL A 229 -21.97 40.15 30.50
CA VAL A 229 -21.33 41.44 30.20
C VAL A 229 -22.41 42.43 29.78
#